data_AF-A0A7S0ST42-F1
#
_entry.id   AF-A0A7S0ST42-F1
#
_cell.length_a   1.000
_cell.length_b   1.000
_cell.length_c   1.000
_cell.angle_alpha   90.00
_cell.angle_beta   90.00
_cell.angle_gamma   90.00
#
_symmetry.space_group_name_H-M   'P 1'
#
loop_
_entity.id
_entity.type
_entity.pdbx_description
1 polymer ?
#
loop_
_entity_poly.entity_id
_entity_poly.type
_entity_poly.pdbx_seq_one_letter_code
_entity_poly.pdbx_strand_id
1 'polypeptide(L)'
;YKYSKYIQPFFLPPSFTVQGYYALYAIANILNDSTLLGVQLSNIDFRQVTNAVNGLSVLKNGYCYIISQTDPWTIISHPFSGTKCTHVQCAESKSQMSTEEYSIFN
;
A
#
# COMPACT_ATOMS: atom_id res chain seq x y z
N TYR A 1 -3.43 33.54 11.19
CA TYR A 1 -2.16 32.90 10.82
C TYR A 1 -2.46 31.79 9.82
N LYS A 2 -2.08 31.97 8.55
CA LYS A 2 -2.30 30.99 7.47
C LYS A 2 -1.05 30.12 7.42
N TYR A 3 -1.08 28.92 8.02
CA TYR A 3 0.07 28.03 7.98
C TYR A 3 0.28 27.51 6.55
N SER A 4 1.49 27.73 6.05
CA SER A 4 1.88 27.60 4.66
C SER A 4 2.24 26.16 4.29
N LYS A 5 1.75 25.72 3.13
CA LYS A 5 2.31 24.68 2.26
C LYS A 5 2.57 23.32 2.93
N TYR A 6 1.58 22.43 2.88
CA TYR A 6 1.81 21.00 3.08
C TYR A 6 2.75 20.51 1.97
N ILE A 7 3.95 20.05 2.34
CA ILE A 7 4.74 19.17 1.46
C ILE A 7 3.98 17.84 1.38
N GLN A 8 3.99 17.23 0.19
CA GLN A 8 3.37 15.93 -0.07
C GLN A 8 3.69 14.95 1.08
N PRO A 9 2.68 14.30 1.70
CA PRO A 9 2.93 13.37 2.77
C PRO A 9 3.77 12.20 2.24
N PHE A 10 4.74 11.76 3.04
CA PHE A 10 5.46 10.52 2.77
C PHE A 10 4.96 9.41 3.68
N PHE A 11 5.01 8.18 3.18
CA PHE A 11 4.53 7.00 3.89
C PHE A 11 5.70 6.14 4.33
N LEU A 12 5.68 5.69 5.58
CA LEU A 12 6.60 4.65 6.03
C LEU A 12 6.08 3.27 5.63
N PRO A 13 6.96 2.28 5.43
CA PRO A 13 6.54 0.89 5.28
C PRO A 13 5.62 0.49 6.45
N PRO A 14 4.57 -0.30 6.19
CA PRO A 14 3.70 -0.75 7.25
C PRO A 14 4.47 -1.50 8.34
N SER A 15 4.07 -1.32 9.59
CA SER A 15 4.65 -2.06 10.70
C SER A 15 3.58 -2.60 11.65
N PHE A 16 3.96 -3.63 12.40
CA PHE A 16 3.11 -4.18 13.45
C PHE A 16 3.09 -3.22 14.63
N THR A 17 1.90 -2.79 15.01
CA THR A 17 1.68 -2.15 16.31
C THR A 17 1.73 -3.18 17.42
N VAL A 18 1.98 -2.75 18.66
CA VAL A 18 2.02 -3.59 19.87
C VAL A 18 0.72 -4.40 20.07
N GLN A 19 -0.37 -3.96 19.48
CA GLN A 19 -1.69 -4.59 19.54
C GLN A 19 -1.98 -5.53 18.35
N GLY A 20 -0.99 -5.82 17.51
CA GLY A 20 -1.12 -6.70 16.35
C GLY A 20 -1.79 -6.07 15.13
N TYR A 21 -2.13 -4.78 15.17
CA TYR A 21 -2.64 -4.06 14.00
C TYR A 21 -1.49 -3.71 13.05
N TYR A 22 -1.74 -3.91 11.76
CA TYR A 22 -0.86 -3.50 10.69
C TYR A 22 -1.15 -2.02 10.39
N ALA A 23 -0.23 -1.13 10.75
CA ALA A 23 -0.42 0.31 10.61
C ALA A 23 0.48 0.88 9.51
N LEU A 24 -0.07 1.78 8.71
CA LEU A 24 0.66 2.63 7.77
C LEU A 24 0.76 4.03 8.37
N TYR A 25 1.98 4.58 8.40
CA TYR A 25 2.21 5.92 8.93
C TYR A 25 2.33 6.91 7.78
N ALA A 26 1.45 7.90 7.76
CA ALA A 26 1.56 9.06 6.89
C ALA A 26 2.19 10.21 7.68
N ILE A 27 3.27 10.78 7.17
CA ILE A 27 4.02 11.86 7.81
C ILE A 27 4.00 13.08 6.90
N ALA A 28 3.56 14.21 7.44
CA ALA A 28 3.55 15.50 6.76
C ALA A 28 4.31 16.54 7.59
N ASN A 29 5.18 17.31 6.94
CA ASN A 29 5.89 18.41 7.59
C ASN A 29 4.96 19.62 7.73
N ILE A 30 5.01 20.26 8.89
CA ILE A 30 4.36 21.55 9.15
C ILE A 30 5.42 22.63 8.99
N LEU A 31 5.27 23.49 7.99
CA LEU A 31 6.24 24.51 7.63
C LEU A 31 5.69 25.92 7.82
N ASN A 32 6.57 26.85 8.15
CA ASN A 32 6.34 28.30 8.04
C ASN A 32 7.48 28.92 7.24
N ASP A 33 7.19 29.35 6.02
CA ASP A 33 8.17 29.94 5.09
C ASP A 33 9.47 29.10 4.97
N SER A 34 9.30 27.79 4.75
CA SER A 34 10.37 26.77 4.68
C SER A 34 11.05 26.40 6.01
N THR A 35 10.70 27.05 7.10
CA THR A 35 11.14 26.64 8.45
C THR A 35 10.29 25.48 8.95
N LEU A 36 10.91 24.37 9.33
CA LEU A 36 10.22 23.22 9.93
C LEU A 36 9.73 23.58 11.34
N LEU A 37 8.41 23.63 11.52
CA LEU A 37 7.77 23.86 12.82
C LEU A 37 7.46 22.55 13.54
N GLY A 38 7.26 21.47 12.80
CA GLY A 38 6.95 20.16 13.36
C GLY A 38 6.52 19.16 12.30
N VAL A 39 6.06 18.01 12.75
CA VAL A 39 5.56 16.93 11.90
C VAL A 39 4.19 16.49 12.38
N GLN A 40 3.27 16.31 11.44
CA GLN A 40 2.00 15.64 11.67
C GLN A 40 2.15 14.17 11.27
N LEU A 41 1.89 13.27 12.20
CA LEU A 41 1.89 11.83 11.98
C LEU A 41 0.45 11.31 12.08
N SER A 42 0.01 10.59 11.07
CA SER A 42 -1.31 9.95 11.04
C SER A 42 -1.15 8.44 10.90
N ASN A 43 -1.81 7.71 11.78
CA ASN A 43 -1.86 6.24 11.75
C ASN A 43 -3.06 5.81 10.92
N ILE A 44 -2.82 4.99 9.91
CA ILE A 44 -3.85 4.44 9.03
C ILE A 44 -3.89 2.94 9.24
N ASP A 45 -5.09 2.37 9.44
CA ASP A 45 -5.26 0.93 9.47
C ASP A 45 -4.98 0.37 8.07
N PHE A 46 -3.88 -0.36 7.93
CA PHE A 46 -3.45 -0.85 6.63
C PHE A 46 -4.42 -1.85 6.02
N ARG A 47 -5.27 -2.50 6.84
CA ARG A 47 -6.35 -3.38 6.34
C ARG A 47 -7.33 -2.61 5.47
N GLN A 48 -7.62 -1.34 5.81
CA GLN A 48 -8.52 -0.50 5.02
C GLN A 48 -7.91 -0.20 3.64
N VAL A 49 -6.60 0.06 3.60
CA VAL A 49 -5.88 0.30 2.34
C VAL A 49 -5.88 -0.96 1.47
N THR A 50 -5.56 -2.11 2.06
CA THR A 50 -5.60 -3.41 1.36
C THR A 50 -6.99 -3.73 0.82
N ASN A 51 -8.04 -3.48 1.60
CA ASN A 51 -9.43 -3.70 1.16
C ASN A 51 -9.82 -2.75 0.03
N ALA A 52 -9.42 -1.47 0.11
CA ALA A 52 -9.70 -0.50 -0.94
C ALA A 52 -9.00 -0.87 -2.27
N VAL A 53 -7.73 -1.29 -2.20
CA VAL A 53 -6.97 -1.74 -3.37
C VAL A 53 -7.55 -3.01 -3.97
N ASN A 54 -7.93 -4.00 -3.14
CA ASN A 54 -8.55 -5.22 -3.63
C ASN A 54 -9.99 -5.05 -4.11
N GLY A 55 -10.67 -3.97 -3.70
CA GLY A 55 -11.96 -3.58 -4.28
C GLY A 55 -11.87 -3.25 -5.77
N LEU A 56 -10.67 -3.03 -6.30
CA LEU A 56 -10.42 -2.80 -7.73
C LEU A 56 -10.29 -4.09 -8.55
N SER A 57 -10.79 -5.23 -8.05
CA SER A 57 -10.63 -6.55 -8.69
C SER A 57 -10.83 -6.48 -10.21
N VAL A 58 -9.77 -6.78 -10.94
CA VAL A 58 -9.76 -6.83 -12.40
C VAL A 58 -10.03 -8.29 -12.77
N LEU A 59 -11.12 -8.57 -13.48
CA LEU A 59 -11.56 -9.94 -13.80
C LEU A 59 -12.01 -10.77 -12.59
N LYS A 60 -12.41 -12.02 -12.83
CA LYS A 60 -13.06 -12.89 -11.84
C LYS A 60 -12.09 -13.40 -10.77
N ASN A 61 -10.84 -13.67 -11.16
CA ASN A 61 -9.77 -14.19 -10.31
C ASN A 61 -8.60 -13.21 -10.17
N GLY A 62 -8.63 -12.06 -10.86
CA GLY A 62 -7.58 -11.08 -10.72
C GLY A 62 -7.73 -10.25 -9.45
N TYR A 63 -6.60 -9.75 -8.96
CA TYR A 63 -6.50 -9.01 -7.73
C TYR A 63 -5.42 -7.95 -7.84
N CYS A 64 -5.39 -7.04 -6.89
CA CYS A 64 -4.40 -5.97 -6.84
C CYS A 64 -3.58 -6.11 -5.55
N TYR A 65 -2.30 -5.82 -5.64
CA TYR A 65 -1.39 -5.83 -4.52
C TYR A 65 -0.52 -4.58 -4.56
N ILE A 66 0.03 -4.19 -3.41
CA ILE A 66 0.86 -2.99 -3.29
C ILE A 66 2.31 -3.43 -3.24
N ILE A 67 3.15 -2.82 -4.06
CA ILE A 67 4.60 -3.06 -4.09
C ILE A 67 5.37 -1.85 -3.56
N SER A 68 6.63 -2.07 -3.17
CA SER A 68 7.51 -0.98 -2.76
C SER A 68 7.97 -0.15 -3.95
N GLN A 69 7.97 1.17 -3.78
CA GLN A 69 8.53 2.08 -4.77
C GLN A 69 10.06 1.97 -4.87
N THR A 70 10.74 1.67 -3.76
CA THR A 70 12.21 1.57 -3.72
C THR A 70 12.71 0.21 -4.16
N ASP A 71 11.88 -0.83 -4.04
CA ASP A 71 12.15 -2.16 -4.53
C ASP A 71 10.86 -2.75 -5.13
N PRO A 72 10.69 -2.69 -6.46
CA PRO A 72 9.45 -3.10 -7.12
C PRO A 72 9.19 -4.61 -7.01
N TRP A 73 10.17 -5.40 -6.56
CA TRP A 73 10.00 -6.83 -6.34
C TRP A 73 9.38 -7.15 -4.98
N THR A 74 9.43 -6.22 -4.04
CA THR A 74 8.91 -6.41 -2.68
C THR A 74 7.44 -6.03 -2.60
N ILE A 75 6.62 -6.97 -2.14
CA ILE A 75 5.19 -6.77 -1.87
C ILE A 75 5.02 -6.18 -0.46
N ILE A 76 4.34 -5.04 -0.40
CA ILE A 76 3.93 -4.35 0.84
C ILE A 76 2.57 -4.90 1.33
N SER A 77 1.64 -5.17 0.41
CA SER A 77 0.32 -5.73 0.75
C SER A 77 -0.13 -6.74 -0.26
N HIS A 78 -0.69 -7.85 0.21
CA HIS A 78 -1.28 -8.89 -0.63
C HIS A 78 -2.66 -9.29 -0.10
N PRO A 79 -3.69 -9.46 -0.96
CA PRO A 79 -5.04 -9.85 -0.55
C PRO A 79 -5.08 -11.17 0.21
N PHE A 80 -4.24 -12.12 -0.18
CA PHE A 80 -4.17 -13.44 0.43
C PHE A 80 -3.25 -13.38 1.64
N SER A 81 -3.74 -12.76 2.72
CA SER A 81 -3.03 -12.46 3.97
C SER A 81 -2.48 -13.68 4.73
N GLY A 82 -2.80 -14.91 4.30
CA GLY A 82 -2.23 -16.16 4.80
C GLY A 82 -0.97 -16.65 4.05
N THR A 83 -0.56 -15.98 2.97
CA THR A 83 0.63 -16.36 2.21
C THR A 83 1.84 -15.57 2.69
N LYS A 84 2.94 -16.25 3.06
CA LYS A 84 4.26 -15.63 3.33
C LYS A 84 4.91 -15.07 2.05
N CYS A 85 4.09 -14.56 1.14
CA CYS A 85 4.52 -14.10 -0.15
C CYS A 85 4.90 -12.63 -0.05
N THR A 86 6.20 -12.37 -0.02
CA THR A 86 6.78 -11.03 0.08
C THR A 86 7.37 -10.54 -1.25
N HIS A 87 7.32 -11.36 -2.30
CA HIS A 87 7.94 -11.06 -3.59
C HIS A 87 6.94 -11.20 -4.75
N VAL A 88 7.02 -10.35 -5.76
CA VAL A 88 6.13 -10.38 -6.93
C VAL A 88 6.01 -11.78 -7.54
N GLN A 89 7.14 -12.48 -7.72
CA GLN A 89 7.17 -13.82 -8.31
C GLN A 89 6.30 -14.85 -7.56
N CYS A 90 6.18 -14.76 -6.23
CA CYS A 90 5.34 -15.70 -5.48
C CYS A 90 3.84 -15.36 -5.55
N ALA A 91 3.49 -14.11 -5.87
CA ALA A 91 2.10 -13.69 -6.07
C ALA A 91 1.64 -14.15 -7.45
N GLU A 92 2.45 -13.83 -8.47
CA GLU A 92 2.12 -14.12 -9.87
C GLU A 92 2.12 -15.63 -10.19
N SER A 93 3.00 -16.41 -9.56
CA SER A 93 3.04 -17.87 -9.78
C SER A 93 1.80 -18.61 -9.25
N LYS A 94 1.09 -18.04 -8.27
CA LYS A 94 -0.14 -18.61 -7.71
C LYS A 94 -1.40 -18.17 -8.43
N SER A 95 -1.31 -17.10 -9.20
CA SER A 95 -2.42 -16.52 -9.93
C SER A 95 -2.26 -16.78 -11.41
N GLN A 96 -2.33 -18.05 -11.80
CA GLN A 96 -2.49 -18.38 -13.20
C GLN A 96 -3.90 -17.97 -13.61
N MET A 97 -4.01 -16.87 -14.35
CA MET A 97 -5.25 -16.49 -15.02
C MET A 97 -5.75 -17.68 -15.86
N SER A 98 -7.05 -17.95 -15.78
CA SER A 98 -7.66 -18.96 -16.64
C SER A 98 -7.55 -18.56 -18.11
N THR A 99 -7.62 -19.53 -19.03
CA THR A 99 -7.65 -19.25 -20.48
C THR A 99 -8.81 -18.31 -20.86
N GLU A 100 -9.93 -18.41 -20.14
CA GLU A 100 -11.12 -17.55 -20.28
C GLU A 100 -10.90 -16.13 -19.78
N GLU A 101 -9.98 -15.90 -18.85
CA GLU A 101 -9.60 -14.56 -18.40
C GLU A 101 -8.57 -13.92 -19.34
N TYR A 102 -7.67 -14.73 -19.89
CA TYR A 102 -6.73 -14.26 -20.92
C TYR A 102 -7.45 -13.78 -22.19
N SER A 103 -8.57 -14.41 -22.57
CA SER A 103 -9.31 -14.02 -23.78
C SER A 103 -9.99 -12.64 -23.67
N ILE A 104 -10.05 -12.04 -22.49
CA ILE A 104 -10.60 -10.69 -22.29
C ILE A 104 -9.60 -9.61 -22.76
N PHE A 105 -8.31 -9.95 -22.88
CA PHE A 105 -7.26 -9.03 -23.31
C PHE A 105 -6.82 -9.19 -24.78
N ASN A 106 -7.34 -10.21 -25.49
CA ASN A 106 -7.10 -10.46 -26.91
C ASN A 106 -8.28 -9.95 -27.76
#